data_AF-A0A965PFC5-F1
#
_entry.id   AF-A0A965PFC5-F1
#
_cell.length_a   1.000
_cell.length_b   1.000
_cell.length_c   1.000
_cell.angle_alpha   90.00
_cell.angle_beta   90.00
_cell.angle_gamma   90.00
#
_symmetry.space_group_name_H-M   'P 1'
#
loop_
_entity.id
_entity.type
_entity.pdbx_description
1 polymer ?
#
loop_
_entity_poly.entity_id
_entity_poly.type
_entity_poly.pdbx_seq_one_letter_code
_entity_poly.pdbx_strand_id
1 'polypeptide(L)'
;MTVTSCAYKQARQLAGALKSVTKLGGKPARIPTPKLKGRKRAGIIYQNKFADFMEKIMGWDVEREPWYEFVDDEGKHWASPDLVCFEKRVIFECKLTHKAGAKDKLLNFYAPVVKYNTQDEWACVQVVRHLTPSAKSDLIQLSDLQTLPPYGVLLWRP
;
A
#
# COMPACT_ATOMS: atom_id res chain seq x y z
N MET A 1 -0.54 8.63 29.99
CA MET A 1 0.08 8.14 28.73
C MET A 1 -0.81 8.54 27.58
N THR A 2 -0.46 9.63 26.91
CA THR A 2 -1.22 10.23 25.82
C THR A 2 -1.01 9.38 24.57
N VAL A 3 -2.05 8.71 24.09
CA VAL A 3 -2.04 8.02 22.80
C VAL A 3 -2.08 9.12 21.74
N THR A 4 -0.90 9.54 21.29
CA THR A 4 -0.78 10.57 20.25
C THR A 4 -1.44 10.05 18.98
N SER A 5 -2.38 10.84 18.49
CA SER A 5 -3.20 10.63 17.31
C SER A 5 -2.44 10.00 16.15
N CYS A 6 -3.08 9.05 15.47
CA CYS A 6 -2.71 8.43 14.20
C CYS A 6 -2.72 9.45 13.03
N ALA A 7 -2.02 10.57 13.19
CA ALA A 7 -1.80 11.61 12.20
C ALA A 7 -0.40 11.39 11.62
N TYR A 8 -0.38 10.67 10.51
CA TYR A 8 0.78 10.37 9.66
C TYR A 8 1.42 11.69 9.19
N LYS A 9 2.38 12.23 9.97
CA LYS A 9 3.14 13.46 9.65
C LYS A 9 4.37 13.06 8.82
N GLN A 10 4.35 13.43 7.53
CA GLN A 10 5.42 13.24 6.54
C GLN A 10 5.82 11.77 6.31
N ALA A 11 6.19 11.43 5.08
CA ALA A 11 6.55 10.06 4.71
C ALA A 11 7.84 9.67 5.47
N ARG A 12 7.66 9.01 6.61
CA ARG A 12 8.75 8.46 7.41
C ARG A 12 9.57 7.51 6.55
N GLN A 13 10.86 7.80 6.40
CA GLN A 13 11.79 6.97 5.64
C GLN A 13 12.29 5.84 6.52
N LEU A 14 11.88 4.60 6.22
CA LEU A 14 12.19 3.43 7.05
C LEU A 14 13.41 2.63 6.55
N ALA A 15 13.91 2.93 5.34
CA ALA A 15 15.08 2.25 4.80
C ALA A 15 16.30 2.42 5.72
N GLY A 16 16.84 1.31 6.24
CA GLY A 16 17.97 1.30 7.16
C GLY A 16 17.64 1.54 8.64
N ALA A 17 16.39 1.89 8.98
CA ALA A 17 15.97 2.16 10.37
C ALA A 17 15.21 0.99 11.04
N LEU A 18 14.77 0.00 10.25
CA LEU A 18 14.00 -1.14 10.74
C LEU A 18 14.87 -2.13 11.52
N LYS A 19 14.45 -2.41 12.78
CA LYS A 19 15.07 -3.39 13.68
C LYS A 19 14.38 -4.74 13.64
N SER A 20 13.07 -4.75 13.38
CA SER A 20 12.30 -5.99 13.18
C SER A 20 11.00 -5.71 12.44
N VAL A 21 10.49 -6.72 11.73
CA VAL A 21 9.16 -6.72 11.11
C VAL A 21 8.51 -8.08 11.29
N THR A 22 7.24 -8.11 11.69
CA THR A 22 6.42 -9.30 11.80
C THR A 22 5.09 -9.08 11.10
N LYS A 23 4.74 -9.97 10.15
CA LYS A 23 3.41 -10.02 9.55
C LYS A 23 2.42 -10.57 10.59
N LEU A 24 1.30 -9.88 10.77
CA LEU A 24 0.26 -10.23 11.72
C LEU A 24 -0.85 -11.03 11.02
N GLY A 25 -1.54 -11.89 11.77
CA GLY A 25 -2.74 -12.59 11.29
C GLY A 25 -3.98 -11.70 11.15
N GLY A 26 -3.86 -10.40 11.46
CA GLY A 26 -4.96 -9.45 11.38
C GLY A 26 -4.64 -8.11 12.03
N LYS A 27 -5.65 -7.24 12.03
CA LYS A 27 -5.54 -5.88 12.58
C LYS A 27 -5.27 -5.88 14.09
N PRO A 28 -4.26 -5.12 14.58
CA PRO A 28 -4.03 -4.95 16.01
C PRO A 28 -5.23 -4.35 16.74
N ALA A 29 -5.58 -4.91 17.90
CA ALA A 29 -6.74 -4.48 18.71
C ALA A 29 -6.73 -3.00 19.12
N ARG A 30 -5.54 -2.40 19.26
CA ARG A 30 -5.37 -0.99 19.65
C ARG A 30 -5.69 0.00 18.53
N ILE A 31 -5.83 -0.45 17.29
CA ILE A 31 -6.06 0.43 16.15
C ILE A 31 -7.57 0.62 15.96
N PRO A 32 -8.08 1.86 16.06
CA PRO A 32 -9.52 2.10 15.97
C PRO A 32 -10.06 1.72 14.59
N THR A 33 -11.30 1.23 14.55
CA THR A 33 -12.02 0.96 13.30
C THR A 33 -12.93 2.15 12.98
N PRO A 34 -12.58 2.98 11.98
CA PRO A 34 -13.39 4.14 11.66
C PRO A 34 -14.73 3.73 11.06
N LYS A 35 -15.82 4.40 11.43
CA LYS A 35 -17.11 4.23 10.75
C LYS A 35 -16.99 4.69 9.30
N LEU A 36 -17.33 3.81 8.36
CA LEU A 36 -17.21 4.05 6.92
C LEU A 36 -18.41 4.86 6.41
N LYS A 37 -18.16 6.12 6.01
CA LYS A 37 -19.16 6.98 5.38
C LYS A 37 -18.57 7.75 4.20
N GLY A 38 -19.41 8.12 3.23
CA GLY A 38 -19.05 8.96 2.08
C GLY A 38 -17.81 8.46 1.33
N ARG A 39 -16.85 9.38 1.10
CA ARG A 39 -15.61 9.11 0.34
C ARG A 39 -14.79 7.92 0.87
N LYS A 40 -14.80 7.67 2.19
CA LYS A 40 -14.09 6.53 2.78
C LYS A 40 -14.69 5.19 2.32
N ARG A 41 -16.01 5.08 2.34
CA ARG A 41 -16.73 3.90 1.84
C ARG A 41 -16.48 3.69 0.34
N ALA A 42 -16.52 4.77 -0.44
CA ALA A 42 -16.23 4.71 -1.87
C ALA A 42 -14.80 4.23 -2.17
N GLY A 43 -13.81 4.64 -1.36
CA GLY A 43 -12.43 4.16 -1.45
C GLY A 43 -12.30 2.65 -1.22
N ILE A 44 -12.92 2.14 -0.16
CA ILE A 44 -12.90 0.69 0.15
C ILE A 44 -13.63 -0.12 -0.92
N ILE A 45 -14.77 0.37 -1.43
CA ILE A 45 -15.45 -0.30 -2.56
C ILE A 45 -14.53 -0.37 -3.77
N TYR A 46 -13.83 0.73 -4.09
CA TYR A 46 -12.90 0.77 -5.22
C TYR A 46 -11.73 -0.23 -5.03
N GLN A 47 -11.11 -0.25 -3.85
CA GLN A 47 -10.06 -1.20 -3.49
C GLN A 47 -10.54 -2.65 -3.60
N ASN A 48 -11.71 -2.97 -3.05
CA ASN A 48 -12.27 -4.33 -3.11
C ASN A 48 -12.58 -4.75 -4.54
N LYS A 49 -13.14 -3.86 -5.37
CA LYS A 49 -13.36 -4.17 -6.79
C LYS A 49 -12.05 -4.42 -7.53
N PHE A 50 -10.99 -3.68 -7.21
CA PHE A 50 -9.69 -3.89 -7.83
C PHE A 50 -9.07 -5.22 -7.39
N ALA A 51 -9.14 -5.56 -6.10
CA ALA A 51 -8.70 -6.85 -5.59
C ALA A 51 -9.44 -8.00 -6.29
N ASP A 52 -10.77 -7.91 -6.38
CA ASP A 52 -11.60 -8.87 -7.10
C ASP A 52 -11.23 -9.01 -8.57
N PHE A 53 -10.88 -7.92 -9.25
CA PHE A 53 -10.38 -7.95 -10.62
C PHE A 53 -9.04 -8.69 -10.71
N MET A 54 -8.11 -8.42 -9.79
CA MET A 54 -6.81 -9.12 -9.76
C MET A 54 -6.98 -10.62 -9.52
N GLU A 55 -7.84 -11.03 -8.61
CA GLU A 55 -8.07 -12.45 -8.31
C GLU A 55 -8.82 -13.16 -9.44
N LYS A 56 -9.95 -12.61 -9.88
CA LYS A 56 -10.90 -13.32 -10.76
C LYS A 56 -10.52 -13.22 -12.24
N ILE A 57 -9.90 -12.11 -12.64
CA ILE A 57 -9.58 -11.85 -14.04
C ILE A 57 -8.09 -12.06 -14.31
N MET A 58 -7.22 -11.54 -13.44
CA MET A 58 -5.78 -11.72 -13.62
C MET A 58 -5.25 -13.05 -13.06
N GLY A 59 -6.02 -13.73 -12.21
CA GLY A 59 -5.58 -14.95 -11.54
C GLY A 59 -4.48 -14.74 -10.51
N TRP A 60 -4.35 -13.52 -9.97
CA TRP A 60 -3.32 -13.18 -8.98
C TRP A 60 -3.88 -13.34 -7.57
N ASP A 61 -3.13 -14.04 -6.72
CA ASP A 61 -3.44 -14.09 -5.29
C ASP A 61 -3.01 -12.77 -4.62
N VAL A 62 -4.00 -11.98 -4.18
CA VAL A 62 -3.79 -10.68 -3.55
C VAL A 62 -4.36 -10.65 -2.14
N GLU A 63 -3.51 -10.33 -1.18
CA GLU A 63 -3.94 -10.15 0.20
C GLU A 63 -4.45 -8.73 0.41
N ARG A 64 -5.67 -8.62 0.96
CA ARG A 64 -6.32 -7.34 1.28
C ARG A 64 -5.91 -6.86 2.68
N GLU A 65 -5.43 -5.62 2.76
CA GLU A 65 -5.06 -4.97 4.03
C GLU A 65 -4.20 -5.82 4.98
N PRO A 66 -3.09 -6.45 4.52
CA PRO A 66 -2.21 -7.22 5.39
C PRO A 66 -1.59 -6.32 6.45
N TRP A 67 -1.61 -6.77 7.71
CA TRP A 67 -1.05 -6.00 8.82
C TRP A 67 0.37 -6.43 9.16
N TYR A 68 1.21 -5.44 9.44
CA TYR A 68 2.59 -5.61 9.88
C TYR A 68 2.79 -4.86 11.19
N GLU A 69 3.49 -5.49 12.11
CA GLU A 69 4.14 -4.82 13.24
C GLU A 69 5.62 -4.63 12.91
N PHE A 70 6.16 -3.46 13.20
CA PHE A 70 7.58 -3.19 13.03
C PHE A 70 8.15 -2.38 14.18
N VAL A 71 9.46 -2.50 14.37
CA VAL A 71 10.22 -1.74 15.36
C VAL A 71 11.35 -0.98 14.67
N ASP A 72 11.55 0.27 15.07
CA ASP A 72 12.66 1.12 14.65
C ASP A 72 13.20 1.94 15.85
N ASP A 73 13.88 3.05 15.59
CA ASP A 73 14.43 3.93 16.63
C ASP A 73 13.39 4.71 17.44
N GLU A 74 12.17 4.91 16.92
CA GLU A 74 11.08 5.57 17.66
C GLU A 74 10.15 4.57 18.37
N GLY A 75 10.43 3.27 18.22
CA GLY A 75 9.76 2.20 18.95
C GLY A 75 8.89 1.33 18.05
N LYS A 76 7.74 0.90 18.58
CA LYS A 76 6.85 -0.08 17.95
C LYS A 76 5.75 0.62 17.16
N HIS A 77 5.56 0.18 15.92
CA HIS A 77 4.63 0.76 14.96
C HIS A 77 3.88 -0.33 14.18
N TRP A 78 2.87 0.09 13.41
CA TRP A 78 2.09 -0.80 12.55
C TRP A 78 1.88 -0.21 11.17
N ALA A 79 1.82 -1.07 10.16
CA ALA A 79 1.57 -0.71 8.78
C ALA A 79 0.55 -1.65 8.15
N SER A 80 -0.27 -1.11 7.24
CA SER A 80 -1.16 -1.90 6.39
C SER A 80 -1.18 -1.24 5.00
N PRO A 81 -0.52 -1.82 3.98
CA PRO A 81 -0.77 -1.45 2.58
C PRO A 81 -2.20 -1.86 2.17
N ASP A 82 -2.71 -1.29 1.07
CA ASP A 82 -4.09 -1.56 0.64
C ASP A 82 -4.21 -3.00 0.10
N LEU A 83 -3.28 -3.44 -0.77
CA LEU A 83 -3.19 -4.82 -1.27
C LEU A 83 -1.72 -5.23 -1.45
N VAL A 84 -1.44 -6.53 -1.32
CA VAL A 84 -0.11 -7.12 -1.60
C VAL A 84 -0.27 -8.41 -2.39
N CYS A 85 0.44 -8.53 -3.50
CA CYS A 85 0.62 -9.79 -4.22
C CYS A 85 2.02 -10.33 -3.93
N PHE A 86 2.14 -11.39 -3.12
CA PHE A 86 3.45 -11.93 -2.74
C PHE A 86 4.13 -12.67 -3.90
N GLU A 87 3.38 -13.46 -4.66
CA GLU A 87 3.89 -14.20 -5.80
C GLU A 87 4.50 -13.27 -6.86
N LYS A 88 3.80 -12.15 -7.15
CA LYS A 88 4.26 -11.15 -8.12
C LYS A 88 5.10 -10.04 -7.51
N ARG A 89 5.29 -10.04 -6.19
CA ARG A 89 6.05 -9.05 -5.42
C ARG A 89 5.60 -7.61 -5.70
N VAL A 90 4.28 -7.37 -5.61
CA VAL A 90 3.67 -6.07 -5.89
C VAL A 90 2.91 -5.56 -4.67
N ILE A 91 3.14 -4.29 -4.32
CA ILE A 91 2.41 -3.56 -3.30
C ILE A 91 1.52 -2.54 -3.99
N PHE A 92 0.23 -2.55 -3.68
CA PHE A 92 -0.73 -1.60 -4.24
C PHE A 92 -1.22 -0.61 -3.18
N GLU A 93 -1.29 0.67 -3.56
CA GLU A 93 -2.05 1.71 -2.86
C GLU A 93 -3.20 2.17 -3.76
N CYS A 94 -4.43 1.91 -3.34
CA CYS A 94 -5.65 2.26 -4.06
C CYS A 94 -6.14 3.64 -3.65
N LYS A 95 -6.40 4.52 -4.62
CA LYS A 95 -6.97 5.86 -4.39
C LYS A 95 -7.99 6.21 -5.45
N LEU A 96 -9.08 6.88 -5.07
CA LEU A 96 -10.02 7.41 -6.07
C LEU A 96 -9.37 8.45 -7.00
N THR A 97 -8.42 9.23 -6.48
CA THR A 97 -7.71 10.26 -7.24
C THR A 97 -6.23 10.14 -6.94
N HIS A 98 -5.38 10.31 -7.95
CA HIS A 98 -3.93 10.34 -7.80
C HIS A 98 -3.46 11.30 -6.70
N LYS A 99 -2.41 10.88 -6.00
CA LYS A 99 -1.77 11.60 -4.89
C LYS A 99 -0.27 11.43 -5.00
N ALA A 100 0.46 12.51 -5.26
CA ALA A 100 1.92 12.49 -5.39
C ALA A 100 2.63 11.84 -4.18
N GLY A 101 2.19 12.14 -2.96
CA GLY A 101 2.76 11.54 -1.74
C GLY A 101 2.52 10.04 -1.57
N ALA A 102 1.74 9.38 -2.44
CA ALA A 102 1.63 7.93 -2.43
C ALA A 102 2.92 7.24 -2.87
N LYS A 103 3.70 7.88 -3.76
CA LYS A 103 5.01 7.38 -4.19
C LYS A 103 5.95 7.24 -2.99
N ASP A 104 6.09 8.30 -2.21
CA ASP A 104 6.95 8.28 -1.01
C ASP A 104 6.46 7.28 0.02
N LYS A 105 5.14 7.20 0.24
CA LYS A 105 4.55 6.22 1.16
C LYS A 105 4.82 4.78 0.71
N LEU A 106 4.70 4.49 -0.57
CA LEU A 106 4.96 3.16 -1.10
C LEU A 106 6.45 2.81 -1.04
N LEU A 107 7.32 3.68 -1.55
CA LEU A 107 8.76 3.41 -1.66
C LEU A 107 9.51 3.51 -0.33
N ASN A 108 9.18 4.49 0.51
CA ASN A 108 9.97 4.79 1.71
C ASN A 108 9.37 4.21 2.99
N PHE A 109 8.12 3.75 2.96
CA PHE A 109 7.44 3.18 4.11
C PHE A 109 6.96 1.74 3.89
N TYR A 110 6.09 1.50 2.91
CA TYR A 110 5.54 0.15 2.74
C TYR A 110 6.55 -0.86 2.18
N ALA A 111 7.29 -0.52 1.14
CA ALA A 111 8.26 -1.42 0.55
C ALA A 111 9.31 -1.89 1.58
N PRO A 112 9.95 -1.01 2.39
CA PRO A 112 10.87 -1.43 3.44
C PRO A 112 10.25 -2.41 4.44
N VAL A 113 8.99 -2.20 4.85
CA VAL A 113 8.31 -3.09 5.79
C VAL A 113 8.01 -4.44 5.14
N VAL A 114 7.40 -4.46 3.95
CA VAL A 114 6.97 -5.69 3.29
C VAL A 114 8.18 -6.55 2.89
N LYS A 115 9.26 -5.96 2.39
CA LYS A 115 10.43 -6.69 1.89
C LYS A 115 11.48 -7.03 2.94
N TYR A 116 11.29 -6.60 4.19
CA TYR A 116 12.27 -6.74 5.26
C TYR A 116 12.84 -8.16 5.39
N ASN A 117 11.97 -9.18 5.25
CA ASN A 117 12.35 -10.59 5.37
C ASN A 117 12.68 -11.29 4.05
N THR A 118 12.45 -10.66 2.90
CA THR A 118 12.58 -11.34 1.59
C THR A 118 13.82 -10.91 0.81
N GLN A 119 14.42 -9.74 1.11
CA GLN A 119 15.52 -9.09 0.35
C GLN A 119 15.28 -8.90 -1.16
N ASP A 120 14.19 -9.43 -1.70
CA ASP A 120 13.77 -9.31 -3.07
C ASP A 120 13.42 -7.88 -3.50
N GLU A 121 13.45 -7.65 -4.81
CA GLU A 121 12.87 -6.46 -5.41
C GLU A 121 11.35 -6.54 -5.44
N TRP A 122 10.71 -5.43 -5.06
CA TRP A 122 9.27 -5.27 -4.99
C TRP A 122 8.85 -4.06 -5.79
N ALA A 123 7.76 -4.20 -6.52
CA ALA A 123 7.17 -3.09 -7.24
C ALA A 123 6.09 -2.40 -6.41
N CYS A 124 6.01 -1.09 -6.59
CA CYS A 124 5.04 -0.24 -5.90
C CYS A 124 4.09 0.40 -6.89
N VAL A 125 2.79 0.15 -6.76
CA VAL A 125 1.80 0.65 -7.72
C VAL A 125 0.73 1.46 -7.03
N GLN A 126 0.57 2.71 -7.45
CA GLN A 126 -0.61 3.50 -7.09
C GLN A 126 -1.74 3.25 -8.10
N VAL A 127 -2.83 2.65 -7.64
CA VAL A 127 -3.99 2.35 -8.49
C VAL A 127 -5.03 3.45 -8.33
N VAL A 128 -5.41 4.10 -9.43
CA VAL A 128 -6.24 5.32 -9.39
C VAL A 128 -7.42 5.29 -10.36
N ARG A 129 -8.55 5.86 -9.95
CA ARG A 129 -9.71 6.06 -10.84
C ARG A 129 -9.59 7.35 -11.67
N HIS A 130 -8.98 8.37 -11.08
CA HIS A 130 -8.82 9.69 -11.68
C HIS A 130 -7.36 10.15 -11.59
N LEU A 131 -6.79 10.58 -12.71
CA LEU A 131 -5.44 11.15 -12.78
C LEU A 131 -5.45 12.63 -12.41
N THR A 132 -4.31 13.10 -11.93
CA THR A 132 -3.97 14.53 -11.91
C THR A 132 -2.85 14.78 -12.94
N PRO A 133 -2.61 16.03 -13.37
CA PRO A 133 -1.58 16.32 -14.37
C PRO A 133 -0.18 15.78 -14.00
N SER A 134 0.14 15.78 -12.70
CA SER A 134 1.40 15.26 -12.17
C SER A 134 1.61 13.75 -12.28
N ALA A 135 0.59 12.98 -12.67
CA ALA A 135 0.69 11.51 -12.75
C ALA A 135 1.29 11.01 -14.07
N LYS A 136 1.44 11.89 -15.08
CA LYS A 136 1.76 11.47 -16.46
C LYS A 136 3.12 10.77 -16.60
N SER A 137 4.12 11.17 -15.82
CA SER A 137 5.48 10.62 -15.88
C SER A 137 5.60 9.20 -15.34
N ASP A 138 4.69 8.81 -14.44
CA ASP A 138 4.74 7.53 -13.74
C ASP A 138 3.61 6.59 -14.21
N LEU A 139 2.88 6.94 -15.27
CA LEU A 139 1.75 6.15 -15.76
C LEU A 139 2.23 4.84 -16.38
N ILE A 140 1.66 3.73 -15.90
CA ILE A 140 1.91 2.38 -16.42
C ILE A 140 0.61 1.76 -16.95
N GLN A 141 0.75 0.78 -17.82
CA GLN A 141 -0.32 -0.11 -18.27
C GLN A 141 -0.40 -1.36 -17.39
N LEU A 142 -1.52 -2.06 -17.48
CA LEU A 142 -1.71 -3.32 -16.77
C LEU A 142 -0.68 -4.40 -17.20
N SER A 143 -0.28 -4.38 -18.48
CA SER A 143 0.75 -5.27 -19.03
C SER A 143 2.13 -5.06 -18.40
N ASP A 144 2.42 -3.83 -17.96
CA ASP A 144 3.71 -3.46 -17.38
C ASP A 144 3.88 -4.02 -15.96
N LEU A 145 2.80 -4.59 -15.39
CA LEU A 145 2.84 -5.23 -14.09
C LEU A 145 3.71 -6.51 -14.05
N GLN A 146 4.26 -6.96 -15.17
CA GLN A 146 5.14 -8.14 -15.23
C GLN A 146 6.63 -7.79 -15.26
N THR A 147 7.00 -6.59 -15.70
CA THR A 147 8.40 -6.15 -15.90
C THR A 147 8.76 -5.00 -14.95
N LEU A 148 8.07 -4.96 -13.81
CA LEU A 148 7.72 -3.76 -13.06
C LEU A 148 8.87 -2.74 -12.84
N PRO A 149 8.61 -1.44 -13.08
CA PRO A 149 9.45 -0.39 -12.51
C PRO A 149 9.33 -0.38 -10.98
N PRO A 150 10.28 0.23 -10.26
CA PRO A 150 10.20 0.34 -8.79
C PRO A 150 8.93 1.06 -8.33
N TYR A 151 8.38 1.97 -9.16
CA TYR A 151 7.11 2.64 -8.93
C TYR A 151 6.33 2.88 -10.22
N GLY A 152 5.00 2.77 -10.16
CA GLY A 152 4.10 3.18 -11.25
C GLY A 152 2.71 3.61 -10.78
N VAL A 153 1.98 4.32 -11.64
CA VAL A 153 0.59 4.73 -11.45
C VAL A 153 -0.27 3.99 -12.47
N LEU A 154 -1.21 3.18 -12.00
CA LEU A 154 -2.14 2.44 -12.83
C LEU A 154 -3.50 3.15 -12.83
N LEU A 155 -3.94 3.65 -13.99
CA LEU A 155 -5.31 4.11 -14.17
C LEU A 155 -6.23 2.90 -14.35
N TRP A 156 -7.13 2.66 -13.40
CA TRP A 156 -8.08 1.56 -13.47
C TRP A 156 -9.52 2.04 -13.24
N ARG A 157 -10.42 1.60 -14.12
CA ARG A 157 -11.85 1.97 -14.10
C ARG A 157 -12.67 0.68 -14.17
N PRO A 158 -13.32 0.28 -13.07
CA PRO A 158 -14.19 -0.89 -13.04
C PRO A 158 -15.45 -0.70 -13.88
#